data_AF-A0A9Q1K2Z4-F1
#
_entry.id   AF-A0A9Q1K2Z4-F1
#
_cell.length_a   1.000
_cell.length_b   1.000
_cell.length_c   1.000
_cell.angle_alpha   90.00
_cell.angle_beta   90.00
_cell.angle_gamma   90.00
#
_symmetry.space_group_name_H-M   'P 1'
#
loop_
_entity.id
_entity.type
_entity.pdbx_description
1 polymer ?
#
loop_
_entity_poly.entity_id
_entity_poly.type
_entity_poly.pdbx_seq_one_letter_code
_entity_poly.pdbx_strand_id
1 'polypeptide(L)'
;MHHFVKSLQFLPWLVLLLLPTSVFAAPMLSRPPKGHRENNSSIDIGSSLGKDVKILFYPQTLDHFNYQPESYALFNQKYLISFKHWGGAKAKSPIRTAIGKYIADELILKEYGQHFKALLHRFYGDSIPFGMSMKEAVKNVSARGYFSSAQAIADYAELILHLKNKLNAHYSPVIVFGGSTYPHIVLGALASSAIVRFFDNIVSSSHCYYAIVSKEFKSHMFSPSYPAFLKNLCSPLKSTRKLKDFLQHVYSLAAMYNVPTISNICDAINNGGQEMDVLDRVSAGILSFPGAQTKCQSLNWQVIYDIDTILGWAWQTCSEMVIPMEDNTGKDSMFPSKIFDLKKFIKKCKAKYNVMPRPHWVTTYYGGHDIQLILKRLGSNIIFSNGLKDPYSVGGIIAIYTQNGTHTMDLLAAQEDDPKWLVHQRELEVANMNEWLKKYYNDLDQS
;
A
#
# COMPACT_ATOMS: atom_id res chain seq x y z
N MET A 1 58.90 2.57 -18.71
CA MET A 1 59.25 1.96 -17.42
C MET A 1 57.93 1.48 -16.79
N HIS A 2 57.50 0.23 -17.00
CA HIS A 2 57.92 -1.00 -16.28
C HIS A 2 57.75 -0.84 -14.75
N HIS A 3 56.97 -1.60 -13.99
CA HIS A 3 56.46 -2.99 -13.99
C HIS A 3 55.10 -3.01 -13.23
N PHE A 4 54.04 -3.79 -13.48
CA PHE A 4 53.82 -5.24 -13.68
C PHE A 4 54.27 -6.15 -12.52
N VAL A 5 53.33 -6.59 -11.67
CA VAL A 5 53.28 -7.98 -11.15
C VAL A 5 51.82 -8.46 -11.15
N LYS A 6 51.60 -9.53 -11.91
CA LYS A 6 50.43 -10.43 -11.90
C LYS A 6 50.80 -11.67 -11.07
N SER A 7 49.75 -12.43 -10.73
CA SER A 7 49.72 -13.87 -10.42
C SER A 7 49.89 -14.23 -8.93
N LEU A 8 49.31 -15.31 -8.39
CA LEU A 8 48.90 -16.59 -8.98
C LEU A 8 47.89 -17.31 -8.05
N GLN A 9 46.90 -17.96 -8.68
CA GLN A 9 46.22 -19.24 -8.37
C GLN A 9 46.42 -19.91 -7.00
N PHE A 10 45.33 -20.41 -6.39
CA PHE A 10 45.23 -21.82 -5.95
C PHE A 10 43.76 -22.28 -5.91
N LEU A 11 43.46 -23.22 -6.80
CA LEU A 11 42.35 -24.18 -6.75
C LEU A 11 42.93 -25.51 -6.24
N PRO A 12 42.17 -26.31 -5.47
CA PRO A 12 42.10 -27.75 -5.73
C PRO A 12 40.63 -28.20 -5.81
N TRP A 13 40.17 -28.68 -6.97
CA TRP A 13 39.96 -30.11 -7.29
C TRP A 13 38.97 -30.82 -6.35
N LEU A 14 37.69 -31.00 -6.74
CA LEU A 14 37.14 -32.12 -7.52
C LEU A 14 37.36 -33.51 -6.89
N VAL A 15 36.38 -33.99 -6.13
CA VAL A 15 36.08 -35.44 -6.01
C VAL A 15 34.59 -35.64 -6.30
N LEU A 16 34.38 -36.55 -7.24
CA LEU A 16 33.15 -36.99 -7.89
C LEU A 16 32.55 -38.20 -7.15
N LEU A 17 31.24 -38.40 -7.36
CA LEU A 17 30.47 -39.66 -7.33
C LEU A 17 30.02 -40.21 -5.96
N LEU A 18 28.69 -40.31 -5.77
CA LEU A 18 27.92 -41.55 -6.01
C LEU A 18 26.40 -41.28 -5.92
N LEU A 19 25.69 -41.50 -7.03
CA LEU A 19 24.23 -41.76 -7.11
C LEU A 19 24.00 -43.27 -6.84
N PRO A 20 22.82 -43.73 -6.37
CA PRO A 20 21.73 -44.04 -7.31
C PRO A 20 20.28 -43.79 -6.82
N THR A 21 19.42 -43.88 -7.81
CA THR A 21 17.99 -43.66 -8.01
C THR A 21 17.02 -44.71 -7.44
N SER A 22 15.78 -44.31 -7.15
CA SER A 22 14.48 -45.03 -7.40
C SER A 22 13.33 -44.19 -6.82
N VAL A 23 12.52 -43.40 -7.53
CA VAL A 23 11.40 -43.62 -8.50
C VAL A 23 10.23 -44.50 -8.02
N PHE A 24 9.01 -43.93 -8.15
CA PHE A 24 7.63 -44.50 -8.15
C PHE A 24 7.00 -44.78 -6.76
N ALA A 25 5.71 -44.52 -6.46
CA ALA A 25 4.52 -44.20 -7.26
C ALA A 25 3.46 -43.46 -6.41
N ALA A 26 2.57 -42.73 -7.08
CA ALA A 26 1.28 -42.29 -6.53
C ALA A 26 0.29 -43.47 -6.41
N PRO A 27 -0.75 -43.33 -5.58
CA PRO A 27 -2.09 -43.65 -6.05
C PRO A 27 -3.12 -42.53 -5.79
N MET A 28 -4.07 -42.45 -6.72
CA MET A 28 -5.18 -41.52 -6.76
C MET A 28 -6.38 -41.89 -5.87
N LEU A 29 -7.20 -40.85 -5.62
CA LEU A 29 -8.67 -40.80 -5.54
C LEU A 29 -9.38 -41.18 -4.23
N SER A 30 -9.96 -40.16 -3.58
CA SER A 30 -11.43 -40.10 -3.38
C SER A 30 -11.93 -38.65 -3.17
N ARG A 31 -12.91 -38.21 -3.98
CA ARG A 31 -13.87 -37.10 -3.71
C ARG A 31 -14.81 -37.50 -2.56
N PRO A 32 -15.40 -36.60 -1.73
CA PRO A 32 -16.45 -35.61 -2.15
C PRO A 32 -16.52 -34.37 -1.20
N PRO A 33 -17.59 -33.54 -1.11
CA PRO A 33 -18.71 -33.26 -2.02
C PRO A 33 -18.77 -31.78 -2.47
N LYS A 34 -19.54 -31.54 -3.55
CA LYS A 34 -19.97 -30.22 -4.02
C LYS A 34 -20.91 -29.58 -2.99
N GLY A 35 -20.61 -28.35 -2.56
CA GLY A 35 -21.51 -27.58 -1.71
C GLY A 35 -21.10 -26.12 -1.60
N HIS A 36 -21.92 -25.26 -2.20
CA HIS A 36 -22.03 -23.81 -2.00
C HIS A 36 -20.92 -22.90 -2.56
N ARG A 37 -21.24 -22.34 -3.73
CA ARG A 37 -20.73 -21.06 -4.22
C ARG A 37 -21.10 -19.97 -3.20
N GLU A 38 -20.19 -19.66 -2.29
CA GLU A 38 -20.16 -18.35 -1.65
C GLU A 38 -19.59 -17.37 -2.66
N ASN A 39 -20.46 -16.61 -3.31
CA ASN A 39 -20.06 -15.40 -4.03
C ASN A 39 -19.61 -14.37 -2.98
N ASN A 40 -18.38 -14.50 -2.50
CA ASN A 40 -17.70 -13.41 -1.83
C ASN A 40 -17.36 -12.37 -2.89
N SER A 41 -18.09 -11.26 -2.88
CA SER A 41 -17.71 -10.03 -3.56
C SER A 41 -16.52 -9.36 -2.86
N SER A 42 -15.44 -10.13 -2.62
CA SER A 42 -14.11 -9.55 -2.71
C SER A 42 -13.96 -9.11 -4.16
N ILE A 43 -13.52 -7.87 -4.39
CA ILE A 43 -13.06 -7.47 -5.73
C ILE A 43 -12.07 -8.56 -6.17
N ASP A 44 -12.48 -9.39 -7.12
CA ASP A 44 -11.67 -10.47 -7.66
C ASP A 44 -10.66 -9.81 -8.59
N ILE A 45 -9.53 -9.36 -8.02
CA ILE A 45 -8.43 -8.68 -8.73
C ILE A 45 -7.79 -9.65 -9.76
N GLY A 46 -8.12 -10.95 -9.71
CA GLY A 46 -7.76 -11.92 -10.73
C GLY A 46 -8.45 -11.69 -12.08
N SER A 47 -9.62 -11.06 -12.12
CA SER A 47 -10.45 -11.02 -13.34
C SER A 47 -10.16 -9.85 -14.29
N SER A 48 -9.30 -8.87 -13.94
CA SER A 48 -8.95 -7.74 -14.83
C SER A 48 -7.49 -7.71 -15.31
N LEU A 49 -6.69 -8.73 -15.02
CA LEU A 49 -5.34 -8.83 -15.58
C LEU A 49 -5.43 -9.12 -17.08
N GLY A 50 -5.11 -8.13 -17.92
CA GLY A 50 -5.11 -8.33 -19.36
C GLY A 50 -4.16 -9.44 -19.79
N LYS A 51 -4.45 -10.05 -20.95
CA LYS A 51 -3.73 -11.22 -21.48
C LYS A 51 -2.21 -11.02 -21.60
N ASP A 52 -1.75 -9.78 -21.62
CA ASP A 52 -0.35 -9.39 -21.79
C ASP A 52 0.43 -9.25 -20.47
N VAL A 53 -0.18 -9.57 -19.33
CA VAL A 53 0.48 -9.58 -18.01
C VAL A 53 1.02 -10.94 -17.68
N LYS A 54 2.30 -11.00 -17.32
CA LYS A 54 2.95 -12.19 -16.79
C LYS A 54 3.14 -12.03 -15.29
N ILE A 55 2.66 -13.01 -14.53
CA ILE A 55 2.97 -13.18 -13.11
C ILE A 55 4.25 -14.02 -13.03
N LEU A 56 5.26 -13.49 -12.37
CA LEU A 56 6.57 -14.13 -12.20
C LEU A 56 7.00 -14.05 -10.74
N PHE A 57 8.02 -14.83 -10.39
CA PHE A 57 8.61 -14.87 -9.06
C PHE A 57 10.12 -14.62 -9.15
N TYR A 58 10.64 -13.82 -8.24
CA TYR A 58 12.06 -13.55 -8.08
C TYR A 58 12.55 -14.19 -6.78
N PRO A 59 13.66 -14.98 -6.80
CA PRO A 59 14.24 -15.53 -5.59
C PRO A 59 14.96 -14.42 -4.81
N GLN A 60 14.22 -13.77 -3.93
CA GLN A 60 14.61 -12.57 -3.20
C GLN A 60 15.39 -12.92 -1.93
N THR A 61 16.42 -12.13 -1.62
CA THR A 61 17.18 -12.22 -0.37
C THR A 61 16.26 -11.98 0.83
N LEU A 62 16.27 -12.89 1.81
CA LEU A 62 15.43 -12.79 2.99
C LEU A 62 15.77 -11.57 3.84
N ASP A 63 17.07 -11.35 4.08
CA ASP A 63 17.56 -10.29 4.95
C ASP A 63 18.70 -9.50 4.30
N HIS A 64 18.38 -8.28 3.87
CA HIS A 64 19.33 -7.39 3.20
C HIS A 64 20.33 -6.71 4.14
N PHE A 65 20.12 -6.77 5.46
CA PHE A 65 20.83 -5.91 6.43
C PHE A 65 21.61 -6.68 7.48
N ASN A 66 21.79 -7.99 7.30
CA ASN A 66 22.58 -8.83 8.18
C ASN A 66 23.33 -9.90 7.38
N TYR A 67 24.36 -10.50 7.99
CA TYR A 67 25.31 -11.40 7.35
C TYR A 67 25.36 -12.79 8.02
N GLN A 68 24.35 -13.14 8.81
CA GLN A 68 24.24 -14.47 9.38
C GLN A 68 23.92 -15.50 8.27
N PRO A 69 24.27 -16.78 8.42
CA PRO A 69 23.97 -17.81 7.41
C PRO A 69 22.51 -17.82 6.97
N GLU A 70 21.57 -17.59 7.90
CA GLU A 70 20.13 -17.54 7.63
C GLU A 70 19.71 -16.32 6.82
N SER A 71 20.48 -15.21 6.88
CA SER A 71 20.18 -13.97 6.15
C SER A 71 20.22 -14.16 4.63
N TYR A 72 21.04 -15.12 4.16
CA TYR A 72 21.17 -15.49 2.74
C TYR A 72 20.09 -16.45 2.25
N ALA A 73 19.15 -16.85 3.09
CA ALA A 73 17.99 -17.62 2.65
C ALA A 73 17.19 -16.82 1.61
N LEU A 74 16.53 -17.52 0.69
CA LEU A 74 15.74 -16.90 -0.38
C LEU A 74 14.25 -17.17 -0.19
N PHE A 75 13.42 -16.25 -0.66
CA PHE A 75 11.98 -16.45 -0.78
C PHE A 75 11.47 -15.96 -2.14
N ASN A 76 10.35 -16.52 -2.60
CA ASN A 76 9.78 -16.14 -3.89
C ASN A 76 8.98 -14.84 -3.75
N GLN A 77 9.54 -13.73 -4.20
CA GLN A 77 8.81 -12.47 -4.32
C GLN A 77 8.04 -12.44 -5.64
N LYS A 78 6.71 -12.34 -5.57
CA LYS A 78 5.84 -12.22 -6.75
C LYS A 78 5.96 -10.82 -7.35
N TYR A 79 6.04 -10.75 -8.68
CA TYR A 79 5.98 -9.50 -9.41
C TYR A 79 5.22 -9.67 -10.73
N LEU A 80 4.72 -8.56 -11.25
CA LEU A 80 3.92 -8.52 -12.47
C LEU A 80 4.66 -7.69 -13.51
N ILE A 81 4.80 -8.25 -14.71
CA ILE A 81 5.48 -7.61 -15.83
C ILE A 81 4.61 -7.65 -17.08
N SER A 82 4.68 -6.59 -17.87
CA SER A 82 4.10 -6.55 -19.21
C SER A 82 5.03 -5.79 -20.14
N PHE A 83 5.20 -6.33 -21.34
CA PHE A 83 6.02 -5.75 -22.40
C PHE A 83 5.18 -5.09 -23.50
N LYS A 84 3.85 -5.12 -23.39
CA LYS A 84 2.89 -4.76 -24.45
C LYS A 84 3.21 -3.45 -25.17
N HIS A 85 3.70 -2.45 -24.44
CA HIS A 85 4.05 -1.16 -25.02
C HIS A 85 5.54 -0.84 -24.94
N TRP A 86 6.36 -1.64 -24.24
CA TRP A 86 7.77 -1.30 -23.98
C TRP A 86 8.60 -1.29 -25.25
N GLY A 87 9.13 -0.11 -25.59
CA GLY A 87 9.99 0.11 -26.76
C GLY A 87 11.34 -0.62 -26.69
N GLY A 88 11.63 -1.26 -25.56
CA GLY A 88 12.77 -2.17 -25.42
C GLY A 88 14.07 -1.50 -25.02
N ALA A 89 15.03 -2.33 -24.62
CA ALA A 89 16.34 -1.90 -24.17
C ALA A 89 17.14 -1.14 -25.24
N LYS A 90 17.02 -1.52 -26.51
CA LYS A 90 17.75 -0.87 -27.63
C LYS A 90 17.35 0.59 -27.79
N ALA A 91 16.07 0.91 -27.61
CA ALA A 91 15.56 2.27 -27.63
C ALA A 91 15.75 2.99 -26.29
N LYS A 92 16.46 2.36 -25.32
CA LYS A 92 16.65 2.86 -23.95
C LYS A 92 15.31 3.24 -23.29
N SER A 93 14.21 2.58 -23.67
CA SER A 93 12.86 3.00 -23.30
C SER A 93 12.67 2.93 -21.78
N PRO A 94 11.95 3.90 -21.18
CA PRO A 94 11.78 3.97 -19.74
C PRO A 94 11.08 2.73 -19.19
N ILE A 95 11.39 2.40 -17.95
CA ILE A 95 10.69 1.43 -17.12
C ILE A 95 9.89 2.23 -16.09
N ARG A 96 8.64 1.89 -15.88
CA ARG A 96 7.65 2.54 -15.03
C ARG A 96 7.07 1.49 -14.10
N THR A 97 7.37 1.55 -12.81
CA THR A 97 7.02 0.46 -11.89
C THR A 97 6.18 0.97 -10.73
N ALA A 98 5.09 0.27 -10.41
CA ALA A 98 4.37 0.51 -9.17
C ALA A 98 5.00 -0.32 -8.03
N ILE A 99 5.12 0.26 -6.84
CA ILE A 99 5.54 -0.44 -5.63
C ILE A 99 4.42 -0.49 -4.60
N GLY A 100 4.28 -1.63 -3.93
CA GLY A 100 3.36 -1.78 -2.81
C GLY A 100 2.44 -2.98 -2.96
N LYS A 101 1.29 -2.91 -2.28
CA LYS A 101 0.29 -3.98 -2.28
C LYS A 101 -0.69 -3.85 -3.44
N TYR A 102 -1.12 -2.64 -3.75
CA TYR A 102 -2.12 -2.40 -4.79
C TYR A 102 -1.47 -2.64 -6.14
N ILE A 103 -1.93 -3.70 -6.81
CA ILE A 103 -1.62 -3.94 -8.22
C ILE A 103 -2.07 -2.67 -8.94
N ALA A 104 -1.14 -1.98 -9.59
CA ALA A 104 -1.53 -0.99 -10.57
C ALA A 104 -2.35 -1.73 -11.63
N ASP A 105 -3.65 -1.51 -11.65
CA ASP A 105 -4.53 -1.97 -12.71
C ASP A 105 -3.88 -1.59 -14.05
N GLU A 106 -4.01 -2.45 -15.05
CA GLU A 106 -3.50 -2.24 -16.40
C GLU A 106 -3.89 -0.87 -16.96
N LEU A 107 -5.03 -0.34 -16.49
CA LEU A 107 -5.56 0.97 -16.84
C LEU A 107 -4.80 2.15 -16.21
N ILE A 108 -4.22 2.01 -15.01
CA ILE A 108 -3.42 3.07 -14.35
C ILE A 108 -2.22 3.43 -15.22
N LEU A 109 -1.56 2.41 -15.78
CA LEU A 109 -0.35 2.58 -16.58
C LEU A 109 -0.63 3.06 -18.00
N LYS A 110 -1.88 2.96 -18.48
CA LYS A 110 -2.29 3.43 -19.82
C LYS A 110 -2.04 4.94 -19.96
N GLU A 111 -2.32 5.69 -18.91
CA GLU A 111 -2.27 7.16 -18.92
C GLU A 111 -0.86 7.70 -18.72
N TYR A 112 -0.04 7.06 -17.88
CA TYR A 112 1.32 7.51 -17.64
C TYR A 112 2.36 6.96 -18.63
N GLY A 113 1.95 6.23 -19.69
CA GLY A 113 2.86 5.52 -20.59
C GLY A 113 3.28 4.16 -20.02
N GLN A 114 3.17 3.11 -20.82
CA GLN A 114 2.91 1.75 -20.31
C GLN A 114 4.11 0.81 -20.26
N HIS A 115 5.07 0.93 -19.33
CA HIS A 115 6.18 -0.04 -19.31
C HIS A 115 6.48 -0.55 -17.90
N PHE A 116 6.11 -1.79 -17.58
CA PHE A 116 6.29 -2.48 -16.27
C PHE A 116 5.11 -2.30 -15.28
N LYS A 117 4.69 -3.38 -14.59
CA LYS A 117 3.34 -3.44 -13.97
C LYS A 117 3.33 -3.31 -12.44
N ALA A 118 3.99 -4.17 -11.67
CA ALA A 118 4.04 -3.97 -10.21
C ALA A 118 5.11 -4.83 -9.53
N LEU A 119 5.76 -4.27 -8.51
CA LEU A 119 6.59 -4.98 -7.54
C LEU A 119 5.79 -5.15 -6.26
N LEU A 120 5.43 -6.39 -5.92
CA LEU A 120 4.66 -6.64 -4.71
C LEU A 120 5.55 -6.61 -3.48
N HIS A 121 5.05 -5.95 -2.44
CA HIS A 121 5.72 -5.86 -1.15
C HIS A 121 5.88 -7.24 -0.50
N ARG A 122 7.04 -7.52 0.10
CA ARG A 122 7.25 -8.71 0.95
C ARG A 122 6.17 -8.85 2.01
N PHE A 123 5.84 -10.07 2.40
CA PHE A 123 4.76 -10.41 3.33
C PHE A 123 3.33 -10.14 2.83
N TYR A 124 3.11 -9.53 1.66
CA TYR A 124 1.77 -9.36 1.09
C TYR A 124 1.52 -10.29 -0.11
N GLY A 125 0.27 -10.75 -0.23
CA GLY A 125 -0.12 -11.71 -1.28
C GLY A 125 0.70 -12.99 -1.19
N ASP A 126 1.24 -13.44 -2.32
CA ASP A 126 2.03 -14.67 -2.40
C ASP A 126 3.51 -14.46 -2.04
N SER A 127 3.91 -13.25 -1.64
CA SER A 127 5.32 -12.88 -1.38
C SER A 127 5.69 -13.04 0.10
N ILE A 128 5.25 -14.11 0.76
CA ILE A 128 5.48 -14.35 2.19
C ILE A 128 6.66 -15.32 2.37
N PRO A 129 7.70 -14.95 3.13
CA PRO A 129 8.82 -15.84 3.41
C PRO A 129 8.40 -17.18 4.02
N PHE A 130 9.21 -18.22 3.76
CA PHE A 130 9.04 -19.56 4.31
C PHE A 130 7.73 -20.27 3.93
N GLY A 131 7.01 -19.81 2.89
CA GLY A 131 5.75 -20.40 2.46
C GLY A 131 4.63 -20.30 3.51
N MET A 132 4.75 -19.40 4.47
CA MET A 132 3.77 -19.18 5.52
C MET A 132 2.56 -18.38 4.99
N SER A 133 1.41 -18.55 5.61
CA SER A 133 0.33 -17.56 5.53
C SER A 133 0.71 -16.28 6.29
N MET A 134 0.10 -15.14 5.95
CA MET A 134 0.32 -13.88 6.68
C MET A 134 0.06 -14.05 8.18
N LYS A 135 -0.99 -14.81 8.54
CA LYS A 135 -1.36 -15.09 9.93
C LYS A 135 -0.27 -15.84 10.70
N GLU A 136 0.40 -16.78 10.05
CA GLU A 136 1.54 -17.50 10.62
C GLU A 136 2.77 -16.59 10.70
N ALA A 137 3.07 -15.88 9.62
CA ALA A 137 4.22 -15.00 9.51
C ALA A 137 4.24 -13.92 10.60
N VAL A 138 3.14 -13.20 10.83
CA VAL A 138 3.08 -12.14 11.87
C VAL A 138 3.11 -12.70 13.31
N LYS A 139 2.79 -13.99 13.50
CA LYS A 139 2.87 -14.66 14.82
C LYS A 139 4.25 -15.27 15.08
N ASN A 140 4.95 -15.68 14.03
CA ASN A 140 6.30 -16.22 14.12
C ASN A 140 7.32 -15.08 14.32
N VAL A 141 8.09 -15.15 15.41
CA VAL A 141 9.08 -14.11 15.76
C VAL A 141 10.19 -14.02 14.70
N SER A 142 10.66 -15.18 14.23
CA SER A 142 11.74 -15.27 13.25
C SER A 142 11.29 -14.75 11.89
N ALA A 143 10.07 -15.05 11.45
CA ALA A 143 9.56 -14.58 10.17
C ALA A 143 9.28 -13.07 10.18
N ARG A 144 8.49 -12.57 11.13
CA ARG A 144 8.07 -11.15 11.13
C ARG A 144 9.23 -10.15 11.31
N GLY A 145 10.38 -10.60 11.81
CA GLY A 145 11.58 -9.76 11.91
C GLY A 145 12.03 -9.19 10.56
N TYR A 146 11.74 -9.89 9.46
CA TYR A 146 12.07 -9.46 8.10
C TYR A 146 10.98 -8.59 7.45
N PHE A 147 9.90 -8.27 8.17
CA PHE A 147 8.80 -7.47 7.66
C PHE A 147 8.96 -6.00 8.09
N SER A 148 9.78 -5.28 7.32
CA SER A 148 10.01 -3.84 7.47
C SER A 148 10.05 -3.13 6.12
N SER A 149 9.85 -1.81 6.16
CA SER A 149 9.88 -0.91 5.01
C SER A 149 11.26 -0.84 4.36
N ALA A 150 12.33 -0.81 5.15
CA ALA A 150 13.70 -0.84 4.64
C ALA A 150 13.98 -2.12 3.82
N GLN A 151 13.54 -3.28 4.34
CA GLN A 151 13.68 -4.56 3.65
C GLN A 151 12.88 -4.60 2.35
N ALA A 152 11.66 -4.06 2.34
CA ALA A 152 10.85 -3.96 1.13
C ALA A 152 11.46 -3.02 0.07
N ILE A 153 12.05 -1.89 0.50
CA ILE A 153 12.73 -0.97 -0.42
C ILE A 153 13.99 -1.62 -1.02
N ALA A 154 14.74 -2.39 -0.24
CA ALA A 154 15.86 -3.20 -0.73
C ALA A 154 15.40 -4.30 -1.72
N ASP A 155 14.26 -4.95 -1.48
CA ASP A 155 13.69 -5.90 -2.45
C ASP A 155 13.44 -5.26 -3.81
N TYR A 156 12.81 -4.07 -3.79
CA TYR A 156 12.49 -3.35 -5.02
C TYR A 156 13.76 -2.97 -5.77
N ALA A 157 14.80 -2.53 -5.07
CA ALA A 157 16.11 -2.24 -5.65
C ALA A 157 16.72 -3.46 -6.33
N GLU A 158 16.83 -4.57 -5.60
CA GLU A 158 17.43 -5.80 -6.11
C GLU A 158 16.68 -6.31 -7.34
N LEU A 159 15.33 -6.31 -7.29
CA LEU A 159 14.49 -6.77 -8.39
C LEU A 159 14.58 -5.84 -9.61
N ILE A 160 14.57 -4.52 -9.43
CA ILE A 160 14.75 -3.57 -10.53
C ILE A 160 16.10 -3.79 -11.21
N LEU A 161 17.18 -3.94 -10.44
CA LEU A 161 18.51 -4.20 -10.98
C LEU A 161 18.59 -5.54 -11.72
N HIS A 162 18.01 -6.61 -11.14
CA HIS A 162 17.91 -7.92 -11.79
C HIS A 162 17.21 -7.81 -13.14
N LEU A 163 16.08 -7.08 -13.21
CA LEU A 163 15.31 -6.92 -14.43
C LEU A 163 16.04 -6.09 -15.47
N LYS A 164 16.71 -5.00 -15.06
CA LYS A 164 17.56 -4.23 -15.97
C LYS A 164 18.65 -5.11 -16.58
N ASN A 165 19.26 -5.98 -15.79
CA ASN A 165 20.30 -6.89 -16.26
C ASN A 165 19.72 -7.97 -17.19
N LYS A 166 18.66 -8.66 -16.77
CA LYS A 166 17.98 -9.73 -17.54
C LYS A 166 17.44 -9.25 -18.89
N LEU A 167 17.03 -7.99 -18.97
CA LEU A 167 16.48 -7.38 -20.19
C LEU A 167 17.52 -6.58 -20.99
N ASN A 168 18.78 -6.55 -20.55
CA ASN A 168 19.86 -5.70 -21.11
C ASN A 168 19.48 -4.21 -21.15
N ALA A 169 18.66 -3.76 -20.21
CA ALA A 169 18.06 -2.43 -20.13
C ALA A 169 18.83 -1.49 -19.19
N HIS A 170 20.16 -1.58 -19.15
CA HIS A 170 21.02 -0.82 -18.23
C HIS A 170 20.79 0.70 -18.30
N TYR A 171 20.58 1.22 -19.51
CA TYR A 171 20.34 2.64 -19.78
C TYR A 171 18.86 3.03 -19.80
N SER A 172 17.93 2.10 -19.56
CA SER A 172 16.53 2.45 -19.38
C SER A 172 16.34 3.14 -18.02
N PRO A 173 15.86 4.41 -18.01
CA PRO A 173 15.54 5.09 -16.75
C PRO A 173 14.30 4.46 -16.10
N VAL A 174 14.24 4.48 -14.77
CA VAL A 174 13.13 3.88 -13.99
C VAL A 174 12.33 4.98 -13.30
N ILE A 175 11.02 5.03 -13.54
CA ILE A 175 10.08 5.90 -12.80
C ILE A 175 9.24 5.02 -11.89
N VAL A 176 9.09 5.40 -10.62
CA VAL A 176 8.32 4.63 -9.64
C VAL A 176 6.99 5.30 -9.34
N PHE A 177 5.93 4.50 -9.21
CA PHE A 177 4.60 4.92 -8.76
C PHE A 177 4.37 4.35 -7.36
N GLY A 178 4.14 5.22 -6.39
CA GLY A 178 4.07 4.89 -4.97
C GLY A 178 5.43 5.01 -4.25
N GLY A 179 5.38 5.33 -2.95
CA GLY A 179 6.48 5.24 -1.97
C GLY A 179 7.86 5.87 -2.31
N SER A 180 8.79 5.80 -1.34
CA SER A 180 10.19 6.21 -1.52
C SER A 180 11.07 5.05 -2.01
N THR A 181 12.14 5.35 -2.74
CA THR A 181 13.11 4.35 -3.30
C THR A 181 14.53 4.93 -3.38
N TYR A 182 15.49 4.18 -3.94
CA TYR A 182 16.90 4.58 -4.06
C TYR A 182 17.18 5.48 -5.28
N PRO A 183 17.66 6.73 -5.11
CA PRO A 183 17.86 7.69 -6.21
C PRO A 183 18.86 7.27 -7.30
N HIS A 184 19.78 6.34 -7.03
CA HIS A 184 20.73 5.84 -8.02
C HIS A 184 20.15 4.71 -8.90
N ILE A 185 19.00 4.15 -8.51
CA ILE A 185 18.31 3.08 -9.25
C ILE A 185 17.12 3.67 -10.03
N VAL A 186 16.49 4.70 -9.49
CA VAL A 186 15.29 5.33 -10.05
C VAL A 186 15.59 6.77 -10.49
N LEU A 187 15.05 7.16 -11.64
CA LEU A 187 15.12 8.52 -12.15
C LEU A 187 14.17 9.46 -11.40
N GLY A 188 13.00 8.97 -10.97
CA GLY A 188 12.01 9.77 -10.26
C GLY A 188 10.83 8.95 -9.74
N ALA A 189 9.99 9.59 -8.92
CA ALA A 189 8.84 8.95 -8.29
C ALA A 189 7.57 9.82 -8.29
N LEU A 190 6.41 9.20 -8.47
CA LEU A 190 5.09 9.77 -8.18
C LEU A 190 4.60 9.21 -6.83
N ALA A 191 4.64 10.05 -5.80
CA ALA A 191 4.23 9.76 -4.45
C ALA A 191 2.82 10.31 -4.18
N SER A 192 1.81 9.66 -4.76
CA SER A 192 0.41 10.04 -4.58
C SER A 192 -0.09 9.72 -3.17
N SER A 193 -0.74 10.72 -2.56
CA SER A 193 -1.33 10.67 -1.21
C SER A 193 -0.36 10.16 -0.14
N ALA A 194 0.94 10.46 -0.31
CA ALA A 194 2.01 9.95 0.54
C ALA A 194 2.09 10.73 1.87
N ILE A 195 1.87 10.02 2.97
CA ILE A 195 1.73 10.58 4.33
C ILE A 195 3.05 10.83 5.07
N VAL A 196 4.08 11.31 4.37
CA VAL A 196 5.45 11.41 4.90
C VAL A 196 5.60 12.31 6.15
N ARG A 197 4.60 13.13 6.47
CA ARG A 197 4.56 14.00 7.66
C ARG A 197 3.68 13.47 8.79
N PHE A 198 3.06 12.30 8.67
CA PHE A 198 2.11 11.78 9.67
C PHE A 198 2.78 11.06 10.86
N PHE A 199 4.02 11.45 11.19
CA PHE A 199 4.82 10.83 12.25
C PHE A 199 5.23 11.87 13.29
N ASP A 200 5.56 11.40 14.49
CA ASP A 200 5.87 12.25 15.64
C ASP A 200 4.80 13.33 15.88
N ASN A 201 5.20 14.60 15.99
CA ASN A 201 4.31 15.75 16.17
C ASN A 201 4.40 16.72 14.97
N ILE A 202 4.72 16.21 13.77
CA ILE A 202 4.92 17.06 12.58
C ILE A 202 3.59 17.68 12.10
N VAL A 203 2.48 16.95 12.20
CA VAL A 203 1.13 17.46 11.88
C VAL A 203 0.44 17.88 13.17
N SER A 204 -0.15 19.08 13.17
CA SER A 204 -0.91 19.61 14.32
C SER A 204 -2.18 18.82 14.58
N SER A 205 -2.49 18.61 15.86
CA SER A 205 -3.72 17.97 16.36
C SER A 205 -5.01 18.67 15.93
N SER A 206 -4.94 19.95 15.51
CA SER A 206 -6.09 20.78 15.11
C SER A 206 -6.51 20.59 13.64
N HIS A 207 -5.65 20.00 12.80
CA HIS A 207 -5.92 19.71 11.39
C HIS A 207 -5.63 18.22 11.14
N CYS A 208 -6.38 17.37 11.82
CA CYS A 208 -6.15 15.93 11.82
C CYS A 208 -7.02 15.20 10.79
N TYR A 209 -6.65 13.95 10.51
CA TYR A 209 -7.35 13.04 9.59
C TYR A 209 -8.87 13.03 9.81
N TYR A 210 -9.34 12.92 11.05
CA TYR A 210 -10.76 12.82 11.37
C TYR A 210 -11.53 14.14 11.18
N ALA A 211 -10.84 15.27 11.17
CA ALA A 211 -11.45 16.56 10.86
C ALA A 211 -11.86 16.65 9.39
N ILE A 212 -11.01 16.15 8.48
CA ILE A 212 -11.32 16.06 7.05
C ILE A 212 -12.50 15.11 6.81
N VAL A 213 -12.48 13.92 7.43
CA VAL A 213 -13.62 12.99 7.35
C VAL A 213 -14.92 13.69 7.81
N SER A 214 -14.88 14.39 8.95
CA SER A 214 -16.06 15.07 9.48
C SER A 214 -16.53 16.22 8.58
N LYS A 215 -15.61 16.98 7.98
CA LYS A 215 -15.91 18.05 7.03
C LYS A 215 -16.65 17.52 5.79
N GLU A 216 -16.19 16.40 5.23
CA GLU A 216 -16.81 15.81 4.04
C GLU A 216 -18.22 15.27 4.32
N PHE A 217 -18.49 14.76 5.53
CA PHE A 217 -19.86 14.35 5.90
C PHE A 217 -20.75 15.54 6.29
N LYS A 218 -20.22 16.58 6.95
CA LYS A 218 -20.96 17.79 7.31
C LYS A 218 -21.45 18.56 6.08
N SER A 219 -20.66 18.61 5.00
CA SER A 219 -21.06 19.25 3.74
C SER A 219 -22.27 18.57 3.07
N HIS A 220 -22.59 17.32 3.47
CA HIS A 220 -23.75 16.56 3.02
C HIS A 220 -24.88 16.50 4.08
N MET A 221 -24.94 17.47 4.99
CA MET A 221 -26.00 17.63 6.01
C MET A 221 -26.15 16.47 7.01
N PHE A 222 -25.05 15.91 7.51
CA PHE A 222 -25.08 14.90 8.57
C PHE A 222 -24.99 15.52 9.98
N SER A 223 -25.93 15.18 10.88
CA SER A 223 -25.84 15.48 12.32
C SER A 223 -26.21 14.24 13.16
N PRO A 224 -25.24 13.52 13.74
CA PRO A 224 -25.53 12.36 14.57
C PRO A 224 -25.75 12.74 16.04
N SER A 225 -26.80 12.19 16.67
CA SER A 225 -26.94 12.09 18.12
C SER A 225 -27.07 10.61 18.51
N TYR A 226 -26.19 10.10 19.38
CA TYR A 226 -26.23 8.72 19.91
C TYR A 226 -26.88 8.72 21.30
N PRO A 227 -27.65 7.70 21.78
CA PRO A 227 -27.41 6.24 21.62
C PRO A 227 -28.65 5.28 21.51
N ALA A 228 -28.53 4.08 20.89
CA ALA A 228 -29.08 2.75 21.34
C ALA A 228 -29.11 1.61 20.27
N PHE A 229 -28.38 0.50 20.51
CA PHE A 229 -28.31 -0.85 19.87
C PHE A 229 -28.77 -1.14 18.41
N LEU A 230 -27.80 -1.51 17.53
CA LEU A 230 -28.06 -2.05 16.18
C LEU A 230 -28.81 -3.38 16.30
N LYS A 231 -30.06 -3.46 15.82
CA LYS A 231 -30.94 -4.63 16.04
C LYS A 231 -30.52 -5.90 15.29
N ASN A 232 -29.69 -5.80 14.24
CA ASN A 232 -29.33 -6.92 13.37
C ASN A 232 -27.82 -7.21 13.32
N LEU A 233 -27.14 -7.33 14.46
CA LEU A 233 -25.72 -7.75 14.47
C LEU A 233 -25.58 -9.27 14.32
N CYS A 234 -24.61 -9.75 13.54
CA CYS A 234 -24.33 -11.19 13.40
C CYS A 234 -23.82 -11.84 14.70
N SER A 235 -23.39 -11.03 15.66
CA SER A 235 -22.95 -11.49 16.97
C SER A 235 -23.31 -10.44 18.02
N PRO A 236 -23.61 -10.86 19.27
CA PRO A 236 -23.93 -9.92 20.34
C PRO A 236 -22.82 -8.89 20.55
N LEU A 237 -23.21 -7.62 20.71
CA LEU A 237 -22.25 -6.54 20.93
C LEU A 237 -21.58 -6.68 22.30
N LYS A 238 -20.37 -7.21 22.33
CA LYS A 238 -19.58 -7.35 23.58
C LYS A 238 -18.99 -6.02 24.07
N SER A 239 -18.89 -5.01 23.21
CA SER A 239 -18.29 -3.71 23.55
C SER A 239 -18.76 -2.59 22.62
N THR A 240 -19.27 -1.50 23.19
CA THR A 240 -19.63 -0.27 22.46
C THR A 240 -18.43 0.37 21.76
N ARG A 241 -17.21 0.18 22.30
CA ARG A 241 -15.97 0.66 21.69
C ARG A 241 -15.73 0.00 20.32
N LYS A 242 -16.01 -1.31 20.18
CA LYS A 242 -15.82 -2.03 18.92
C LYS A 242 -16.74 -1.46 17.82
N LEU A 243 -17.97 -1.10 18.17
CA LEU A 243 -18.89 -0.46 17.25
C LEU A 243 -18.42 0.95 16.83
N LYS A 244 -17.97 1.77 17.78
CA LYS A 244 -17.43 3.11 17.50
C LYS A 244 -16.20 3.02 16.58
N ASP A 245 -15.26 2.13 16.89
CA ASP A 245 -14.07 1.91 16.07
C ASP A 245 -14.48 1.44 14.65
N PHE A 246 -15.46 0.54 14.52
CA PHE A 246 -15.97 0.09 13.22
C PHE A 246 -16.57 1.24 12.39
N LEU A 247 -17.51 2.02 12.96
CA LEU A 247 -18.14 3.15 12.28
C LEU A 247 -17.11 4.22 11.86
N GLN A 248 -16.15 4.51 12.73
CA GLN A 248 -15.07 5.45 12.42
C GLN A 248 -14.29 5.03 11.18
N HIS A 249 -13.99 3.74 11.02
CA HIS A 249 -13.32 3.24 9.82
C HIS A 249 -14.22 3.32 8.59
N VAL A 250 -15.48 2.89 8.69
CA VAL A 250 -16.46 2.91 7.59
C VAL A 250 -16.59 4.32 6.99
N TYR A 251 -16.77 5.33 7.83
CA TYR A 251 -16.87 6.71 7.35
C TYR A 251 -15.53 7.24 6.81
N SER A 252 -14.40 6.86 7.41
CA SER A 252 -13.08 7.24 6.90
C SER A 252 -12.83 6.65 5.51
N LEU A 253 -13.28 5.41 5.27
CA LEU A 253 -13.19 4.73 3.98
C LEU A 253 -14.04 5.41 2.90
N ALA A 254 -15.26 5.80 3.25
CA ALA A 254 -16.10 6.58 2.35
C ALA A 254 -15.45 7.92 1.99
N ALA A 255 -14.81 8.60 2.95
CA ALA A 255 -14.07 9.82 2.66
C ALA A 255 -12.84 9.58 1.77
N MET A 256 -12.09 8.50 2.01
CA MET A 256 -10.90 8.17 1.23
C MET A 256 -11.21 7.74 -0.20
N TYR A 257 -12.21 6.89 -0.42
CA TYR A 257 -12.44 6.27 -1.73
C TYR A 257 -13.70 6.76 -2.43
N ASN A 258 -14.62 7.41 -1.71
CA ASN A 258 -15.93 7.80 -2.22
C ASN A 258 -16.72 6.63 -2.83
N VAL A 259 -16.51 5.42 -2.28
CA VAL A 259 -17.21 4.19 -2.65
C VAL A 259 -17.78 3.52 -1.39
N PRO A 260 -19.12 3.54 -1.18
CA PRO A 260 -20.11 4.29 -1.94
C PRO A 260 -19.92 5.80 -1.72
N THR A 261 -20.59 6.63 -2.52
CA THR A 261 -20.46 8.09 -2.36
C THR A 261 -20.95 8.52 -0.98
N ILE A 262 -20.34 9.58 -0.44
CA ILE A 262 -20.81 10.15 0.84
C ILE A 262 -22.28 10.57 0.75
N SER A 263 -22.71 11.09 -0.40
CA SER A 263 -24.13 11.39 -0.67
C SER A 263 -25.00 10.15 -0.47
N ASN A 264 -24.68 9.02 -1.10
CA ASN A 264 -25.48 7.80 -0.97
C ASN A 264 -25.60 7.33 0.48
N ILE A 265 -24.51 7.44 1.26
CA ILE A 265 -24.54 7.10 2.69
C ILE A 265 -25.45 8.07 3.45
N CYS A 266 -25.33 9.37 3.20
CA CYS A 266 -26.14 10.39 3.85
C CYS A 266 -27.61 10.26 3.46
N ASP A 267 -27.91 10.01 2.19
CA ASP A 267 -29.27 9.77 1.69
C ASP A 267 -29.87 8.52 2.33
N ALA A 268 -29.12 7.42 2.43
CA ALA A 268 -29.59 6.21 3.11
C ALA A 268 -29.89 6.45 4.59
N ILE A 269 -29.10 7.29 5.27
CA ILE A 269 -29.33 7.70 6.66
C ILE A 269 -30.56 8.63 6.77
N ASN A 270 -30.71 9.58 5.84
CA ASN A 270 -31.73 10.64 5.90
C ASN A 270 -33.11 10.19 5.41
N ASN A 271 -33.18 9.28 4.44
CA ASN A 271 -34.43 8.76 3.85
C ASN A 271 -35.23 7.87 4.82
N GLY A 272 -34.76 7.73 6.06
CA GLY A 272 -35.34 6.84 7.03
C GLY A 272 -36.70 7.23 7.62
N GLY A 273 -37.31 8.35 7.20
CA GLY A 273 -38.51 8.91 7.84
C GLY A 273 -38.22 9.40 9.27
N GLN A 274 -39.08 10.25 9.86
CA GLN A 274 -38.87 10.73 11.25
C GLN A 274 -39.05 9.62 12.30
N GLU A 275 -39.74 8.53 11.95
CA GLU A 275 -40.08 7.43 12.87
C GLU A 275 -38.96 6.38 13.07
N MET A 276 -37.96 6.31 12.18
CA MET A 276 -36.82 5.40 12.40
C MET A 276 -35.85 5.96 13.42
N ASP A 277 -35.48 5.10 14.37
CA ASP A 277 -34.42 5.34 15.34
C ASP A 277 -33.07 5.63 14.65
N VAL A 278 -32.21 6.39 15.32
CA VAL A 278 -30.90 6.79 14.80
C VAL A 278 -30.07 5.58 14.37
N LEU A 279 -30.17 4.44 15.06
CA LEU A 279 -29.35 3.29 14.69
C LEU A 279 -29.89 2.51 13.50
N ASP A 280 -31.19 2.54 13.25
CA ASP A 280 -31.77 1.97 12.03
C ASP A 280 -31.31 2.78 10.80
N ARG A 281 -31.19 4.10 10.95
CA ARG A 281 -30.58 4.98 9.92
C ARG A 281 -29.09 4.73 9.70
N VAL A 282 -28.31 4.62 10.77
CA VAL A 282 -26.88 4.26 10.68
C VAL A 282 -26.69 2.89 10.02
N SER A 283 -27.58 1.93 10.31
CA SER A 283 -27.60 0.62 9.63
C SER A 283 -27.85 0.75 8.13
N ALA A 284 -28.79 1.59 7.72
CA ALA A 284 -29.07 1.86 6.31
C ALA A 284 -27.84 2.46 5.60
N GLY A 285 -27.13 3.39 6.25
CA GLY A 285 -25.85 3.91 5.76
C GLY A 285 -24.80 2.81 5.54
N ILE A 286 -24.61 1.89 6.51
CA ILE A 286 -23.69 0.74 6.36
C ILE A 286 -24.12 -0.18 5.21
N LEU A 287 -25.42 -0.43 5.05
CA LEU A 287 -25.96 -1.28 3.98
C LEU A 287 -25.74 -0.72 2.57
N SER A 288 -25.45 0.58 2.44
CA SER A 288 -25.08 1.20 1.16
C SER A 288 -23.71 0.74 0.64
N PHE A 289 -22.85 0.18 1.51
CA PHE A 289 -21.52 -0.24 1.11
C PHE A 289 -21.56 -1.50 0.23
N PRO A 290 -20.77 -1.55 -0.86
CA PRO A 290 -20.61 -2.77 -1.64
C PRO A 290 -20.19 -3.95 -0.75
N GLY A 291 -20.87 -5.10 -0.91
CA GLY A 291 -20.57 -6.30 -0.12
C GLY A 291 -21.13 -6.31 1.31
N ALA A 292 -21.89 -5.28 1.72
CA ALA A 292 -22.56 -5.30 3.01
C ALA A 292 -23.54 -6.49 3.12
N GLN A 293 -23.51 -7.19 4.26
CA GLN A 293 -24.39 -8.34 4.50
C GLN A 293 -25.82 -7.87 4.82
N THR A 294 -26.80 -8.43 4.12
CA THR A 294 -28.22 -8.05 4.27
C THR A 294 -28.94 -8.80 5.38
N LYS A 295 -28.46 -9.99 5.78
CA LYS A 295 -29.09 -10.82 6.83
C LYS A 295 -28.71 -10.39 8.25
N CYS A 296 -27.45 -10.02 8.47
CA CYS A 296 -26.95 -9.50 9.73
C CYS A 296 -25.67 -8.69 9.47
N GLN A 297 -25.37 -7.74 10.35
CA GLN A 297 -24.19 -6.89 10.27
C GLN A 297 -23.06 -7.47 11.11
N SER A 298 -22.00 -7.91 10.44
CA SER A 298 -20.76 -8.30 11.11
C SER A 298 -19.90 -7.07 11.36
N LEU A 299 -19.55 -6.80 12.61
CA LEU A 299 -18.55 -5.79 12.97
C LEU A 299 -17.13 -6.29 12.70
N ASN A 300 -16.92 -6.81 11.49
CA ASN A 300 -15.66 -7.35 11.02
C ASN A 300 -15.22 -6.57 9.79
N TRP A 301 -13.97 -6.10 9.82
CA TRP A 301 -13.37 -5.28 8.77
C TRP A 301 -13.14 -6.03 7.46
N GLN A 302 -13.34 -7.35 7.45
CA GLN A 302 -13.24 -8.22 6.27
C GLN A 302 -14.22 -7.89 5.15
N VAL A 303 -15.25 -7.09 5.42
CA VAL A 303 -16.14 -6.56 4.36
C VAL A 303 -15.39 -5.57 3.45
N ILE A 304 -14.26 -5.01 3.91
CA ILE A 304 -13.62 -3.86 3.27
C ILE A 304 -12.13 -4.09 2.96
N TYR A 305 -11.41 -4.82 3.81
CA TYR A 305 -10.02 -5.20 3.58
C TYR A 305 -9.84 -6.70 3.72
N ASP A 306 -8.98 -7.30 2.89
CA ASP A 306 -8.55 -8.67 3.14
C ASP A 306 -7.76 -8.75 4.45
N ILE A 307 -7.86 -9.93 5.06
CA ILE A 307 -7.28 -10.21 6.37
C ILE A 307 -5.76 -10.02 6.39
N ASP A 308 -5.10 -10.23 5.26
CA ASP A 308 -3.65 -10.11 5.17
C ASP A 308 -3.21 -8.66 5.29
N THR A 309 -3.89 -7.70 4.64
CA THR A 309 -3.58 -6.27 4.85
C THR A 309 -3.80 -5.84 6.30
N ILE A 310 -4.89 -6.29 6.93
CA ILE A 310 -5.17 -5.94 8.32
C ILE A 310 -4.05 -6.45 9.24
N LEU A 311 -3.60 -7.68 9.03
CA LEU A 311 -2.57 -8.31 9.86
C LEU A 311 -1.19 -7.70 9.64
N GLY A 312 -0.81 -7.47 8.38
CA GLY A 312 0.47 -6.88 8.02
C GLY A 312 0.60 -5.44 8.46
N TRP A 313 -0.42 -4.61 8.20
CA TRP A 313 -0.42 -3.21 8.64
C TRP A 313 -0.42 -3.09 10.17
N ALA A 314 -1.13 -3.98 10.87
CA ALA A 314 -1.08 -4.03 12.33
C ALA A 314 0.31 -4.38 12.88
N TRP A 315 1.11 -5.16 12.15
CA TRP A 315 2.50 -5.40 12.51
C TRP A 315 3.38 -4.18 12.20
N GLN A 316 3.30 -3.60 11.01
CA GLN A 316 4.11 -2.45 10.60
C GLN A 316 3.88 -1.25 11.54
N THR A 317 2.63 -0.98 11.91
CA THR A 317 2.30 0.10 12.87
C THR A 317 2.80 -0.17 14.28
N CYS A 318 2.84 -1.44 14.71
CA CYS A 318 3.39 -1.82 16.01
C CYS A 318 4.93 -1.89 16.05
N SER A 319 5.61 -1.81 14.91
CA SER A 319 7.07 -1.90 14.82
C SER A 319 7.68 -0.55 14.48
N GLU A 320 7.48 -0.06 13.25
CA GLU A 320 8.13 1.14 12.71
C GLU A 320 7.15 2.27 12.37
N MET A 321 5.97 1.98 11.81
CA MET A 321 5.01 2.97 11.32
C MET A 321 4.11 3.49 12.46
N VAL A 322 4.70 4.06 13.50
CA VAL A 322 3.95 4.59 14.64
C VAL A 322 3.28 5.91 14.25
N ILE A 323 2.04 5.81 13.78
CA ILE A 323 1.24 6.94 13.32
C ILE A 323 0.33 7.39 14.49
N PRO A 324 0.53 8.58 15.06
CA PRO A 324 -0.29 9.10 16.16
C PRO A 324 -1.64 9.61 15.64
N MET A 325 -2.52 8.68 15.26
CA MET A 325 -3.88 8.99 14.83
C MET A 325 -4.70 9.46 16.04
N GLU A 326 -5.00 10.75 16.07
CA GLU A 326 -5.80 11.38 17.11
C GLU A 326 -6.93 12.26 16.56
N ASP A 327 -7.92 12.48 17.41
CA ASP A 327 -9.01 13.42 17.20
C ASP A 327 -9.18 14.29 18.44
N ASN A 328 -8.69 15.53 18.36
CA ASN A 328 -8.84 16.53 19.41
C ASN A 328 -9.57 17.78 18.92
N THR A 329 -10.37 17.65 17.86
CA THR A 329 -11.08 18.80 17.26
C THR A 329 -12.40 19.12 17.96
N GLY A 330 -12.75 18.36 19.00
CA GLY A 330 -13.92 18.63 19.83
C GLY A 330 -15.21 18.56 19.05
N LYS A 331 -15.97 19.66 19.02
CA LYS A 331 -17.28 19.76 18.33
C LYS A 331 -17.15 19.78 16.80
N ASP A 332 -15.95 19.97 16.27
CA ASP A 332 -15.73 20.01 14.83
C ASP A 332 -15.64 18.61 14.21
N SER A 333 -15.45 17.57 15.02
CA SER A 333 -15.52 16.17 14.59
C SER A 333 -16.90 15.55 14.84
N MET A 334 -17.30 14.65 13.95
CA MET A 334 -18.44 13.76 14.16
C MET A 334 -18.07 12.50 14.98
N PHE A 335 -16.79 12.35 15.35
CA PHE A 335 -16.29 11.25 16.17
C PHE A 335 -16.03 11.67 17.62
N PRO A 336 -16.08 10.73 18.57
CA PRO A 336 -15.63 11.00 19.94
C PRO A 336 -14.15 11.38 19.95
N SER A 337 -13.79 12.37 20.77
CA SER A 337 -12.40 12.76 20.98
C SER A 337 -11.55 11.56 21.43
N LYS A 338 -10.35 11.47 20.85
CA LYS A 338 -9.40 10.40 21.06
C LYS A 338 -7.98 10.95 20.97
N ILE A 339 -7.33 11.10 22.11
CA ILE A 339 -5.93 11.52 22.19
C ILE A 339 -5.03 10.28 22.02
N PHE A 340 -3.97 10.40 21.21
CA PHE A 340 -3.01 9.32 21.05
C PHE A 340 -2.13 9.19 22.30
N ASP A 341 -2.16 8.02 22.94
CA ASP A 341 -1.33 7.69 24.10
C ASP A 341 -0.25 6.68 23.69
N LEU A 342 0.98 7.18 23.55
CA LEU A 342 2.14 6.37 23.17
C LEU A 342 2.43 5.26 24.19
N LYS A 343 2.28 5.49 25.50
CA LYS A 343 2.54 4.47 26.52
C LYS A 343 1.54 3.32 26.40
N LYS A 344 0.26 3.65 26.19
CA LYS A 344 -0.80 2.66 25.95
C LYS A 344 -0.59 1.92 24.63
N PHE A 345 -0.15 2.62 23.59
CA PHE A 345 0.18 2.03 22.29
C PHE A 345 1.32 1.01 22.42
N ILE A 346 2.42 1.38 23.08
CA ILE A 346 3.57 0.50 23.38
C ILE A 346 3.10 -0.74 24.15
N LYS A 347 2.31 -0.58 25.21
CA LYS A 347 1.79 -1.72 26.00
C LYS A 347 0.95 -2.68 25.13
N LYS A 348 0.12 -2.15 24.24
CA LYS A 348 -0.70 -2.95 23.31
C LYS A 348 0.18 -3.74 22.33
N CYS A 349 1.18 -3.10 21.73
CA CYS A 349 2.08 -3.75 20.77
C CYS A 349 2.98 -4.80 21.44
N LYS A 350 3.47 -4.52 22.64
CA LYS A 350 4.19 -5.50 23.45
C LYS A 350 3.32 -6.71 23.79
N ALA A 351 2.07 -6.50 24.19
CA ALA A 351 1.15 -7.60 24.47
C ALA A 351 0.80 -8.43 23.22
N LYS A 352 0.68 -7.78 22.04
CA LYS A 352 0.21 -8.45 20.82
C LYS A 352 1.33 -9.17 20.06
N TYR A 353 2.50 -8.55 19.95
CA TYR A 353 3.61 -9.04 19.11
C TYR A 353 4.94 -9.14 19.86
N ASN A 354 4.98 -8.86 21.16
CA ASN A 354 6.21 -8.80 21.95
C ASN A 354 7.28 -7.88 21.34
N VAL A 355 6.84 -6.77 20.74
CA VAL A 355 7.70 -5.77 20.11
C VAL A 355 7.53 -4.43 20.84
N MET A 356 8.61 -3.68 20.92
CA MET A 356 8.60 -2.28 21.35
C MET A 356 8.56 -1.41 20.09
N PRO A 357 7.46 -0.67 19.83
CA PRO A 357 7.40 0.24 18.70
C PRO A 357 8.52 1.28 18.76
N ARG A 358 9.04 1.69 17.60
CA ARG A 358 10.09 2.70 17.45
C ARG A 358 9.49 3.98 16.85
N PRO A 359 8.91 4.89 17.66
CA PRO A 359 8.15 6.03 17.15
C PRO A 359 8.94 6.99 16.27
N HIS A 360 10.22 7.20 16.58
CA HIS A 360 11.09 8.14 15.87
C HIS A 360 11.87 7.48 14.71
N TRP A 361 11.64 6.19 14.43
CA TRP A 361 12.44 5.49 13.42
C TRP A 361 12.18 6.01 12.02
N VAL A 362 10.90 6.21 11.66
CA VAL A 362 10.52 6.70 10.34
C VAL A 362 11.06 8.11 10.09
N THR A 363 10.96 9.00 11.07
CA THR A 363 11.46 10.37 10.96
C THR A 363 12.99 10.45 10.93
N THR A 364 13.66 9.49 11.57
CA THR A 364 15.12 9.32 11.47
C THR A 364 15.55 8.79 10.11
N TYR A 365 14.83 7.80 9.57
CA TYR A 365 15.26 7.06 8.39
C TYR A 365 14.85 7.74 7.07
N TYR A 366 13.64 8.31 7.00
CA TYR A 366 13.06 8.88 5.79
C TYR A 366 12.99 10.42 5.79
N GLY A 367 13.35 11.05 6.90
CA GLY A 367 13.20 12.48 7.13
C GLY A 367 11.98 12.80 8.01
N GLY A 368 12.10 13.87 8.79
CA GLY A 368 11.11 14.30 9.78
C GLY A 368 10.63 15.72 9.55
N HIS A 369 10.66 16.55 10.59
CA HIS A 369 10.15 17.93 10.57
C HIS A 369 10.68 18.77 9.40
N ASP A 370 11.97 18.60 9.05
CA ASP A 370 12.64 19.38 8.01
C ASP A 370 12.57 18.75 6.61
N ILE A 371 11.75 17.71 6.40
CA ILE A 371 11.70 16.96 5.13
C ILE A 371 11.49 17.86 3.90
N GLN A 372 10.65 18.90 4.01
CA GLN A 372 10.43 19.85 2.90
C GLN A 372 11.66 20.71 2.61
N LEU A 373 12.38 21.14 3.65
CA LEU A 373 13.61 21.93 3.49
C LEU A 373 14.71 21.08 2.84
N ILE A 374 14.85 19.83 3.28
CA ILE A 374 15.83 18.89 2.75
C ILE A 374 15.51 18.50 1.31
N LEU A 375 14.26 18.19 0.99
CA LEU A 375 13.86 17.83 -0.37
C LEU A 375 14.09 18.97 -1.37
N LYS A 376 14.01 20.24 -0.96
CA LYS A 376 14.36 21.37 -1.85
C LYS A 376 15.83 21.43 -2.24
N ARG A 377 16.73 20.84 -1.43
CA ARG A 377 18.19 20.91 -1.62
C ARG A 377 18.79 19.60 -2.12
N LEU A 378 18.28 18.48 -1.63
CA LEU A 378 18.81 17.13 -1.84
C LEU A 378 17.79 16.19 -2.49
N GLY A 379 16.52 16.58 -2.54
CA GLY A 379 15.50 15.86 -3.29
C GLY A 379 15.46 16.30 -4.74
N SER A 380 15.28 15.36 -5.65
CA SER A 380 15.04 15.63 -7.06
C SER A 380 14.02 14.63 -7.61
N ASN A 381 13.23 15.08 -8.58
CA ASN A 381 12.34 14.22 -9.37
C ASN A 381 11.32 13.41 -8.53
N ILE A 382 10.70 14.05 -7.54
CA ILE A 382 9.59 13.46 -6.78
C ILE A 382 8.37 14.37 -6.92
N ILE A 383 7.26 13.81 -7.38
CA ILE A 383 5.96 14.48 -7.36
C ILE A 383 5.20 14.00 -6.13
N PHE A 384 4.75 14.94 -5.30
CA PHE A 384 3.77 14.68 -4.25
C PHE A 384 2.41 15.20 -4.70
N SER A 385 1.51 14.29 -5.06
CA SER A 385 0.13 14.60 -5.43
C SER A 385 -0.83 14.31 -4.28
N ASN A 386 -1.80 15.19 -4.02
CA ASN A 386 -2.79 15.01 -2.95
C ASN A 386 -4.19 15.48 -3.35
N GLY A 387 -5.20 14.67 -3.07
CA GLY A 387 -6.59 15.09 -3.09
C GLY A 387 -6.99 15.71 -1.75
N LEU A 388 -7.57 16.92 -1.73
CA LEU A 388 -7.92 17.60 -0.47
C LEU A 388 -9.14 17.01 0.25
N LYS A 389 -9.89 16.12 -0.40
CA LYS A 389 -10.92 15.30 0.26
C LYS A 389 -10.36 14.05 0.91
N ASP A 390 -9.13 13.65 0.55
CA ASP A 390 -8.44 12.55 1.23
C ASP A 390 -8.04 12.98 2.64
N PRO A 391 -8.54 12.30 3.69
CA PRO A 391 -8.12 12.54 5.07
C PRO A 391 -6.61 12.43 5.30
N TYR A 392 -5.89 11.65 4.49
CA TYR A 392 -4.44 11.49 4.60
C TYR A 392 -3.65 12.68 4.06
N SER A 393 -4.26 13.55 3.25
CA SER A 393 -3.61 14.75 2.68
C SER A 393 -3.02 15.68 3.73
N VAL A 394 -3.53 15.67 4.97
CA VAL A 394 -2.99 16.47 6.09
C VAL A 394 -1.54 16.09 6.45
N GLY A 395 -1.15 14.83 6.22
CA GLY A 395 0.21 14.34 6.40
C GLY A 395 1.04 14.33 5.12
N GLY A 396 0.50 14.87 4.02
CA GLY A 396 1.18 14.98 2.75
C GLY A 396 2.09 16.21 2.63
N ILE A 397 2.89 16.20 1.57
CA ILE A 397 3.54 17.41 1.06
C ILE A 397 2.64 17.98 -0.04
N ILE A 398 2.16 19.22 0.15
CA ILE A 398 1.29 19.89 -0.82
C ILE A 398 2.17 20.43 -1.95
N ALA A 399 2.28 19.69 -3.05
CA ALA A 399 2.98 20.13 -4.27
C ALA A 399 2.01 20.19 -5.47
N ILE A 400 1.46 19.05 -5.88
CA ILE A 400 0.32 18.99 -6.80
C ILE A 400 -0.90 18.62 -5.97
N TYR A 401 -1.99 19.37 -6.07
CA TYR A 401 -3.18 19.06 -5.29
C TYR A 401 -4.48 19.46 -5.98
N THR A 402 -5.56 18.75 -5.64
CA THR A 402 -6.89 18.96 -6.20
C THR A 402 -7.93 19.08 -5.11
N GLN A 403 -8.87 20.04 -5.27
CA GLN A 403 -9.90 20.31 -4.26
C GLN A 403 -10.88 19.14 -4.05
N ASN A 404 -11.19 18.42 -5.13
CA ASN A 404 -12.16 17.33 -5.14
C ASN A 404 -11.50 15.94 -5.20
N GLY A 405 -10.16 15.87 -5.25
CA GLY A 405 -9.45 14.61 -5.29
C GLY A 405 -9.63 13.82 -4.00
N THR A 406 -9.78 12.51 -4.15
CA THR A 406 -9.82 11.53 -3.06
C THR A 406 -8.51 10.73 -3.03
N HIS A 407 -8.41 9.72 -2.18
CA HIS A 407 -7.18 8.98 -1.93
C HIS A 407 -6.65 8.31 -3.20
N THR A 408 -5.49 8.75 -3.67
CA THR A 408 -4.80 8.21 -4.85
C THR A 408 -5.62 8.21 -6.15
N MET A 409 -6.57 9.13 -6.29
CA MET A 409 -7.50 9.17 -7.44
C MET A 409 -6.79 9.38 -8.79
N ASP A 410 -5.68 10.11 -8.78
CA ASP A 410 -4.74 10.30 -9.90
C ASP A 410 -4.13 8.99 -10.39
N LEU A 411 -3.95 8.02 -9.49
CA LEU A 411 -3.47 6.70 -9.84
C LEU A 411 -4.59 5.76 -10.27
N LEU A 412 -5.86 6.13 -10.27
CA LEU A 412 -6.92 5.24 -10.74
C LEU A 412 -6.94 5.15 -12.28
N ALA A 413 -7.57 4.09 -12.77
CA ALA A 413 -7.87 3.88 -14.18
C ALA A 413 -8.65 5.07 -14.78
N ALA A 414 -8.16 5.63 -15.89
CA ALA A 414 -8.90 6.66 -16.62
C ALA A 414 -10.31 6.18 -17.01
N GLN A 415 -11.31 7.00 -16.72
CA GLN A 415 -12.70 6.81 -17.14
C GLN A 415 -13.13 7.92 -18.10
N GLU A 416 -14.11 7.64 -18.97
CA GLU A 416 -14.63 8.64 -19.92
C GLU A 416 -15.32 9.82 -19.21
N ASP A 417 -15.83 9.60 -18.01
CA ASP A 417 -16.49 10.58 -17.16
C ASP A 417 -15.57 11.20 -16.09
N ASP A 418 -14.26 10.94 -16.16
CA ASP A 418 -13.29 11.57 -15.26
C ASP A 418 -13.40 13.11 -15.37
N PRO A 419 -13.44 13.81 -14.23
CA PRO A 419 -13.61 15.25 -14.26
C PRO A 419 -12.37 15.93 -14.84
N LYS A 420 -12.57 17.04 -15.57
CA LYS A 420 -11.49 17.78 -16.25
C LYS A 420 -10.30 18.13 -15.35
N TRP A 421 -10.55 18.41 -14.06
CA TRP A 421 -9.49 18.71 -13.10
C TRP A 421 -8.60 17.50 -12.79
N LEU A 422 -9.13 16.28 -12.84
CA LEU A 422 -8.39 15.04 -12.62
C LEU A 422 -7.52 14.74 -13.84
N VAL A 423 -8.10 14.85 -15.05
CA VAL A 423 -7.35 14.73 -16.30
C VAL A 423 -6.18 15.73 -16.32
N HIS A 424 -6.44 16.99 -15.99
CA HIS A 424 -5.41 18.02 -15.92
C HIS A 424 -4.31 17.71 -14.90
N GLN A 425 -4.67 17.16 -13.73
CA GLN A 425 -3.68 16.73 -12.74
C GLN A 425 -2.75 15.66 -13.33
N ARG A 426 -3.30 14.63 -13.97
CA ARG A 426 -2.51 13.54 -14.57
C ARG A 426 -1.64 14.04 -15.73
N GLU A 427 -2.14 14.96 -16.56
CA GLU A 427 -1.35 15.61 -17.61
C GLU A 427 -0.13 16.37 -17.04
N LEU A 428 -0.31 17.09 -15.93
CA LEU A 428 0.78 17.80 -15.26
C LEU A 428 1.83 16.82 -14.71
N GLU A 429 1.39 15.71 -14.12
CA GLU A 429 2.28 14.67 -13.60
C GLU A 429 3.09 14.02 -14.73
N VAL A 430 2.45 13.69 -15.86
CA VAL A 430 3.13 13.17 -17.06
C VAL A 430 4.10 14.18 -17.66
N ALA A 431 3.74 15.47 -17.72
CA ALA A 431 4.61 16.52 -18.24
C ALA A 431 5.92 16.62 -17.44
N ASN A 432 5.83 16.62 -16.09
CA ASN A 432 7.00 16.62 -15.21
C ASN A 432 7.89 15.38 -15.44
N MET A 433 7.29 14.19 -15.55
CA MET A 433 8.03 12.96 -15.83
C MET A 433 8.76 13.01 -17.18
N ASN A 434 8.11 13.57 -18.21
CA ASN A 434 8.70 13.72 -19.54
C ASN A 434 9.88 14.70 -19.53
N GLU A 435 9.83 15.75 -18.70
CA GLU A 435 10.97 16.65 -18.50
C GLU A 435 12.16 15.91 -17.88
N TRP A 436 11.93 15.08 -16.85
CA TRP A 436 12.98 14.26 -16.24
C TRP A 436 13.62 13.31 -17.25
N LEU A 437 12.80 12.65 -18.06
CA LEU A 437 13.27 11.74 -19.12
C LEU A 437 14.10 12.48 -20.16
N LYS A 438 13.63 13.65 -20.62
CA LYS A 438 14.37 14.48 -21.58
C LYS A 438 15.73 14.88 -21.03
N LYS A 439 15.80 15.31 -19.77
CA LYS A 439 17.08 15.63 -19.11
C LYS A 439 17.99 14.42 -19.03
N TYR A 440 17.48 13.28 -18.58
CA TYR A 440 18.25 12.03 -18.51
C TYR A 440 18.85 11.62 -19.85
N TYR A 441 18.08 11.69 -20.95
CA TYR A 441 18.61 11.31 -22.26
C TYR A 441 19.64 12.31 -22.79
N ASN A 442 19.46 13.62 -22.53
CA ASN A 442 20.48 14.62 -22.86
C ASN A 442 21.79 14.36 -22.11
N ASP A 443 21.72 14.04 -20.82
CA ASP A 443 22.91 13.74 -20.00
C ASP A 443 23.59 12.45 -20.47
N LEU A 444 22.80 11.43 -20.85
CA LEU A 444 23.31 10.15 -21.33
C LEU A 444 23.99 10.24 -22.71
N ASP A 445 23.55 11.14 -23.57
CA ASP A 445 24.19 11.35 -24.88
C ASP A 445 25.49 12.16 -24.75
N GLN A 446 25.74 12.78 -23.60
CA GLN A 446 26.96 13.52 -23.28
C GLN A 446 28.00 12.70 -22.49
N SER A 447 27.61 11.53 -21.97
CA SER A 447 28.47 10.59 -21.22
C SER A 447 29.10 9.53 -22.13
#